data_AF-C1MVG1-F1
#
_entry.id   AF-C1MVG1-F1
#
_cell.length_a   1.000
_cell.length_b   1.000
_cell.length_c   1.000
_cell.angle_alpha   90.00
_cell.angle_beta   90.00
_cell.angle_gamma   90.00
#
_symmetry.space_group_name_H-M   'P 1'
#
loop_
_entity.id
_entity.type
_entity.pdbx_description
1 polymer ?
#
loop_
_entity_poly.entity_id
_entity_poly.type
_entity_poly.pdbx_seq_one_letter_code
_entity_poly.pdbx_strand_id
1 'polypeptide(L)'
;ESVKSQLMDAVAGTKRGLAASGAARARINELIATLEASNPTPSPATADGAAGLAGEWKIAYTSASELLLLLASENLPGVTIGDITQTIDVVAGTVENRVNVRAPLIDTSLIATADFEATSPKRIRVKFTDAGVVTPSIDTSSVLQYIDLPPTIDVAGQIIDTTAASEALEPLRKAAEGALGGLAEAVKTLPPALKVPLPGGGLGAAGAEGAESTWLLTTYLDEDTRVARGDGGSVFVM
;
A
#
# COMPACT_ATOMS: atom_id res chain seq x y z
N GLU A 1 -6.91 31.41 -2.67
CA GLU A 1 -6.36 30.08 -2.36
C GLU A 1 -6.74 29.12 -3.48
N SER A 2 -5.82 28.32 -4.02
CA SER A 2 -6.12 27.39 -5.12
C SER A 2 -7.00 26.23 -4.63
N VAL A 3 -7.76 25.59 -5.53
CA VAL A 3 -8.59 24.42 -5.19
C VAL A 3 -7.73 23.28 -4.60
N LYS A 4 -6.50 23.13 -5.11
CA LYS A 4 -5.51 22.17 -4.60
C LYS A 4 -5.16 22.44 -3.13
N SER A 5 -4.83 23.69 -2.78
CA SER A 5 -4.54 24.08 -1.39
C SER A 5 -5.73 23.80 -0.48
N GLN A 6 -6.94 24.16 -0.91
CA GLN A 6 -8.16 23.87 -0.15
C GLN A 6 -8.41 22.37 0.05
N LEU A 7 -8.07 21.56 -0.96
CA LEU A 7 -8.14 20.09 -0.86
C LEU A 7 -7.13 19.57 0.16
N MET A 8 -5.87 20.01 0.08
CA MET A 8 -4.81 19.61 1.01
C MET A 8 -5.17 19.97 2.46
N ASP A 9 -5.74 21.16 2.67
CA ASP A 9 -6.22 21.61 3.97
C ASP A 9 -7.43 20.78 4.45
N ALA A 10 -8.34 20.42 3.55
CA ALA A 10 -9.50 19.61 3.90
C ALA A 10 -9.15 18.16 4.25
N VAL A 11 -8.11 17.60 3.63
CA VAL A 11 -7.63 16.25 3.96
C VAL A 11 -6.71 16.23 5.19
N ALA A 12 -6.08 17.36 5.51
CA ALA A 12 -5.27 17.52 6.71
C ALA A 12 -6.11 17.21 7.96
N GLY A 13 -5.53 16.44 8.90
CA GLY A 13 -6.21 16.05 10.13
C GLY A 13 -7.26 14.94 9.98
N THR A 14 -7.58 14.48 8.77
CA THR A 14 -8.50 13.34 8.57
C THR A 14 -7.86 11.98 8.88
N LYS A 15 -6.59 11.94 9.29
CA LYS A 15 -5.78 10.71 9.42
C LYS A 15 -5.84 9.87 8.14
N ARG A 16 -5.54 10.50 7.00
CA ARG A 16 -5.60 9.90 5.64
C ARG A 16 -6.98 9.34 5.28
N GLY A 17 -8.05 9.88 5.88
CA GLY A 17 -9.44 9.47 5.66
C GLY A 17 -10.06 8.65 6.79
N LEU A 18 -9.26 8.06 7.69
CA LEU A 18 -9.75 7.23 8.80
C LEU A 18 -10.69 8.01 9.74
N ALA A 19 -10.35 9.25 10.05
CA ALA A 19 -11.11 10.14 10.92
C ALA A 19 -12.02 11.13 10.16
N ALA A 20 -12.21 10.95 8.85
CA ALA A 20 -13.03 11.86 8.04
C ALA A 20 -14.53 11.72 8.35
N SER A 21 -15.14 12.79 8.85
CA SER A 21 -16.59 12.89 9.05
C SER A 21 -17.37 12.92 7.73
N GLY A 22 -18.70 12.71 7.78
CA GLY A 22 -19.54 12.81 6.58
C GLY A 22 -19.45 14.18 5.89
N ALA A 23 -19.43 15.27 6.67
CA ALA A 23 -19.26 16.63 6.14
C ALA A 23 -17.87 16.85 5.52
N ALA A 24 -16.81 16.33 6.16
CA ALA A 24 -15.45 16.40 5.61
C ALA A 24 -15.35 15.63 4.29
N ARG A 25 -15.90 14.40 4.22
CA ARG A 25 -15.94 13.58 3.00
C ARG A 25 -16.68 14.28 1.87
N ALA A 26 -17.82 14.91 2.17
CA ALA A 26 -18.58 15.67 1.17
C ALA A 26 -17.75 16.84 0.60
N ARG A 27 -17.13 17.64 1.47
CA ARG A 27 -16.26 18.76 1.08
C ARG A 27 -15.05 18.30 0.25
N ILE A 28 -14.39 17.23 0.66
CA ILE A 28 -13.25 16.65 -0.06
C ILE A 28 -13.68 16.21 -1.46
N ASN A 29 -14.82 15.53 -1.59
CA ASN A 29 -15.32 15.10 -2.90
C ASN A 29 -15.70 16.27 -3.82
N GLU A 30 -16.24 17.37 -3.28
CA GLU A 30 -16.54 18.58 -4.05
C GLU A 30 -15.26 19.23 -4.60
N LEU A 31 -14.23 19.35 -3.76
CA LEU A 31 -12.93 19.89 -4.16
C LEU A 31 -12.24 19.00 -5.19
N ILE A 32 -12.30 17.68 -5.02
CA ILE A 32 -11.80 16.71 -5.99
C ILE A 32 -12.52 16.86 -7.33
N ALA A 33 -13.86 16.91 -7.34
CA ALA A 33 -14.63 17.06 -8.57
C ALA A 33 -14.26 18.36 -9.31
N THR A 34 -14.01 19.43 -8.56
CA THR A 34 -13.55 20.72 -9.12
C THR A 34 -12.16 20.59 -9.74
N LEU A 35 -11.21 19.90 -9.08
CA LEU A 35 -9.89 19.64 -9.66
C LEU A 35 -9.98 18.78 -10.92
N GLU A 36 -10.72 17.67 -10.87
CA GLU A 36 -10.91 16.74 -11.99
C GLU A 36 -11.46 17.45 -13.25
N ALA A 37 -12.34 18.44 -13.08
CA ALA A 37 -12.86 19.26 -14.18
C ALA A 37 -11.79 20.17 -14.83
N SER A 38 -10.72 20.47 -14.11
CA SER A 38 -9.59 21.31 -14.53
C SER A 38 -8.28 20.53 -14.73
N ASN A 39 -8.36 19.21 -14.92
CA ASN A 39 -7.19 18.35 -15.03
C ASN A 39 -6.28 18.77 -16.21
N PRO A 40 -5.00 19.16 -15.95
CA PRO A 40 -4.09 19.58 -17.00
C PRO A 40 -3.59 18.41 -17.86
N THR A 41 -3.71 17.17 -17.37
CA THR A 41 -3.32 15.95 -18.08
C THR A 41 -4.55 15.11 -18.42
N PRO A 42 -5.28 15.38 -19.52
CA PRO A 42 -6.56 14.74 -19.82
C PRO A 42 -6.46 13.23 -20.14
N SER A 43 -5.27 12.78 -20.56
CA SER A 43 -4.99 11.39 -20.95
C SER A 43 -3.76 10.84 -20.19
N PRO A 44 -3.81 10.69 -18.86
CA PRO A 44 -2.64 10.34 -18.05
C PRO A 44 -2.12 8.91 -18.29
N ALA A 45 -2.95 8.02 -18.85
CA ALA A 45 -2.56 6.63 -19.12
C ALA A 45 -1.99 6.40 -20.53
N THR A 46 -1.99 7.40 -21.42
CA THR A 46 -1.38 7.26 -22.75
C THR A 46 0.13 7.53 -22.68
N ALA A 47 0.90 7.10 -23.69
CA ALA A 47 2.35 7.30 -23.72
C ALA A 47 2.80 8.74 -23.39
N ASP A 48 2.10 9.74 -23.93
CA ASP A 48 2.41 11.16 -23.72
C ASP A 48 2.12 11.66 -22.29
N GLY A 49 1.16 11.05 -21.59
CA GLY A 49 0.75 11.42 -20.23
C GLY A 49 1.38 10.56 -19.15
N ALA A 50 1.78 9.33 -19.50
CA ALA A 50 2.29 8.34 -18.56
C ALA A 50 3.61 8.78 -17.92
N ALA A 51 4.42 9.61 -18.60
CA ALA A 51 5.62 10.20 -18.00
C ALA A 51 5.32 10.97 -16.71
N GLY A 52 4.15 11.61 -16.61
CA GLY A 52 3.71 12.30 -15.39
C GLY A 52 3.29 11.36 -14.26
N LEU A 53 3.04 10.08 -14.53
CA LEU A 53 2.75 9.08 -13.50
C LEU A 53 4.02 8.54 -12.83
N ALA A 54 5.16 8.65 -13.51
CA ALA A 54 6.43 8.08 -13.04
C ALA A 54 6.87 8.73 -11.73
N GLY A 55 7.35 7.91 -10.79
CA GLY A 55 7.84 8.37 -9.50
C GLY A 55 7.09 7.77 -8.32
N GLU A 56 7.37 8.31 -7.14
CA GLU A 56 6.78 7.88 -5.88
C GLU A 56 5.66 8.85 -5.46
N TRP A 57 4.47 8.29 -5.24
CA TRP A 57 3.27 9.00 -4.82
C TRP A 57 2.93 8.63 -3.39
N LYS A 58 2.68 9.61 -2.52
CA LYS A 58 2.37 9.38 -1.11
C LYS A 58 0.89 9.68 -0.82
N ILE A 59 0.17 8.74 -0.21
CA ILE A 59 -1.25 8.94 0.10
C ILE A 59 -1.42 10.04 1.15
N ALA A 60 -2.09 11.11 0.75
CA ALA A 60 -2.59 12.16 1.64
C ALA A 60 -4.01 11.84 2.15
N TYR A 61 -4.85 11.19 1.32
CA TYR A 61 -6.20 10.79 1.68
C TYR A 61 -6.67 9.57 0.88
N THR A 62 -7.43 8.69 1.53
CA THR A 62 -8.14 7.61 0.84
C THR A 62 -9.55 7.37 1.41
N SER A 63 -10.45 6.89 0.56
CA SER A 63 -11.73 6.31 0.96
C SER A 63 -11.81 4.80 0.77
N ALA A 64 -10.70 4.15 0.40
CA ALA A 64 -10.65 2.71 0.17
C ALA A 64 -10.73 1.94 1.49
N SER A 65 -11.75 1.09 1.64
CA SER A 65 -12.02 0.34 2.88
C SER A 65 -10.84 -0.50 3.36
N GLU A 66 -10.09 -1.10 2.44
CA GLU A 66 -8.90 -1.94 2.75
C GLU A 66 -7.79 -1.11 3.40
N LEU A 67 -7.49 0.07 2.85
CA LEU A 67 -6.51 0.98 3.46
C LEU A 67 -7.03 1.60 4.75
N LEU A 68 -8.34 1.88 4.85
CA LEU A 68 -8.93 2.36 6.09
C LEU A 68 -8.86 1.31 7.20
N LEU A 69 -9.02 0.02 6.88
CA LEU A 69 -8.81 -1.09 7.82
C LEU A 69 -7.35 -1.17 8.26
N LEU A 70 -6.41 -1.06 7.32
CA LEU A 70 -4.98 -1.02 7.63
C LEU A 70 -4.63 0.16 8.55
N LEU A 71 -5.13 1.36 8.25
CA LEU A 71 -4.94 2.54 9.09
C LEU A 71 -5.59 2.38 10.47
N ALA A 72 -6.72 1.68 10.56
CA ALA A 72 -7.38 1.41 11.85
C ALA A 72 -6.53 0.52 12.78
N SER A 73 -5.53 -0.18 12.26
CA SER A 73 -4.57 -0.94 13.07
C SER A 73 -3.69 -0.06 13.97
N GLU A 74 -3.61 1.25 13.73
CA GLU A 74 -2.99 2.20 14.67
C GLU A 74 -3.68 2.24 16.05
N ASN A 75 -4.90 1.71 16.16
CA ASN A 75 -5.57 1.55 17.45
C ASN A 75 -5.01 0.38 18.28
N LEU A 76 -4.15 -0.46 17.69
CA LEU A 76 -3.47 -1.53 18.40
C LEU A 76 -2.28 -0.95 19.21
N PRO A 77 -2.05 -1.42 20.46
CA PRO A 77 -0.96 -0.90 21.28
C PRO A 77 0.42 -1.01 20.61
N GLY A 78 1.09 0.14 20.47
CA GLY A 78 2.45 0.21 19.92
C GLY A 78 2.55 0.03 18.40
N VAL A 79 1.42 0.01 17.69
CA VAL A 79 1.39 -0.01 16.21
C VAL A 79 1.29 1.42 15.67
N THR A 80 2.05 1.70 14.62
CA THR A 80 2.02 2.97 13.87
C THR A 80 2.12 2.65 12.39
N ILE A 81 1.20 3.22 11.61
CA ILE A 81 1.22 3.14 10.16
C ILE A 81 1.87 4.40 9.61
N GLY A 82 3.11 4.27 9.15
CA GLY A 82 3.87 5.32 8.50
C GLY A 82 3.33 5.61 7.09
N ASP A 83 4.21 6.10 6.22
CA ASP A 83 3.82 6.49 4.88
C ASP A 83 3.27 5.30 4.08
N ILE A 84 2.21 5.58 3.32
CA ILE A 84 1.67 4.67 2.31
C ILE A 84 2.06 5.28 0.97
N THR A 85 2.97 4.62 0.26
CA THR A 85 3.51 5.10 -1.01
C THR A 85 3.18 4.15 -2.15
N GLN A 86 3.10 4.70 -3.35
CA GLN A 86 2.96 3.98 -4.60
C GLN A 86 4.04 4.47 -5.55
N THR A 87 5.00 3.60 -5.87
CA THR A 87 6.04 3.88 -6.85
C THR A 87 5.62 3.30 -8.20
N ILE A 88 5.56 4.14 -9.22
CA ILE A 88 5.22 3.74 -10.59
C ILE A 88 6.47 3.83 -11.45
N ASP A 89 6.87 2.70 -12.02
CA ASP A 89 7.87 2.63 -13.07
C ASP A 89 7.17 2.42 -14.42
N VAL A 90 7.09 3.50 -15.18
CA VAL A 90 6.41 3.52 -16.48
C VAL A 90 7.21 2.79 -17.56
N VAL A 91 8.54 2.73 -17.42
CA VAL A 91 9.41 2.03 -18.37
C VAL A 91 9.32 0.52 -18.16
N ALA A 92 9.33 0.08 -16.89
CA ALA A 92 9.16 -1.31 -16.53
C ALA A 92 7.69 -1.79 -16.64
N GLY A 93 6.73 -0.86 -16.60
CA GLY A 93 5.30 -1.20 -16.57
C GLY A 93 4.85 -1.76 -15.22
N THR A 94 5.51 -1.37 -14.14
CA THR A 94 5.29 -1.92 -12.80
C THR A 94 4.86 -0.86 -11.79
N VAL A 95 4.16 -1.31 -10.76
CA VAL A 95 3.75 -0.52 -9.60
C VAL A 95 4.18 -1.27 -8.34
N GLU A 96 4.78 -0.56 -7.39
CA GLU A 96 5.02 -1.06 -6.04
C GLU A 96 4.24 -0.20 -5.05
N ASN A 97 3.29 -0.80 -4.34
CA ASN A 97 2.69 -0.19 -3.17
C ASN A 97 3.51 -0.57 -1.93
N ARG A 98 3.81 0.39 -1.08
CA ARG A 98 4.54 0.18 0.17
C ARG A 98 3.82 0.85 1.33
N VAL A 99 3.76 0.16 2.46
CA VAL A 99 3.24 0.69 3.72
C VAL A 99 4.30 0.49 4.78
N ASN A 100 4.77 1.59 5.38
CA ASN A 100 5.69 1.52 6.50
C ASN A 100 4.89 1.17 7.76
N VAL A 101 5.32 0.13 8.48
CA VAL A 101 4.65 -0.35 9.68
C VAL A 101 5.68 -0.43 10.79
N ARG A 102 5.40 0.28 11.88
CA ARG A 102 6.08 0.10 13.15
C ARG A 102 5.14 -0.61 14.10
N ALA A 103 5.61 -1.66 14.73
CA ALA A 103 4.93 -2.39 15.78
C ALA A 103 5.89 -2.50 16.98
N PRO A 104 5.46 -3.01 18.15
CA PRO A 104 6.38 -3.29 19.24
C PRO A 104 7.56 -4.12 18.71
N LEU A 105 8.78 -3.59 18.89
CA LEU A 105 10.06 -4.25 18.57
C LEU A 105 10.40 -4.40 17.08
N ILE A 106 9.50 -4.00 16.18
CA ILE A 106 9.60 -4.26 14.75
C ILE A 106 9.35 -2.97 13.98
N ASP A 107 10.30 -2.60 13.12
CA ASP A 107 10.09 -1.60 12.07
C ASP A 107 10.30 -2.27 10.71
N THR A 108 9.26 -2.28 9.88
CA THR A 108 9.19 -3.03 8.62
C THR A 108 8.32 -2.29 7.59
N SER A 109 8.22 -2.83 6.39
CA SER A 109 7.27 -2.36 5.39
C SER A 109 6.53 -3.54 4.74
N LEU A 110 5.23 -3.39 4.56
CA LEU A 110 4.45 -4.26 3.68
C LEU A 110 4.61 -3.76 2.26
N ILE A 111 4.85 -4.67 1.31
CA ILE A 111 4.97 -4.34 -0.11
C ILE A 111 4.00 -5.18 -0.92
N ALA A 112 3.46 -4.59 -1.99
CA ALA A 112 2.74 -5.32 -3.01
C ALA A 112 3.19 -4.81 -4.38
N THR A 113 3.70 -5.71 -5.22
CA THR A 113 4.12 -5.39 -6.58
C THR A 113 3.07 -5.84 -7.57
N ALA A 114 2.91 -5.06 -8.64
CA ALA A 114 1.97 -5.33 -9.70
C ALA A 114 2.53 -4.90 -11.05
N ASP A 115 2.08 -5.60 -12.09
CA ASP A 115 2.18 -5.11 -13.46
C ASP A 115 0.97 -4.20 -13.74
N PHE A 116 1.15 -3.19 -14.60
CA PHE A 116 0.03 -2.38 -15.06
C PHE A 116 0.01 -2.19 -16.58
N GLU A 117 -1.20 -2.06 -17.11
CA GLU A 117 -1.43 -1.85 -18.54
C GLU A 117 -2.47 -0.73 -18.74
N ALA A 118 -2.18 0.21 -19.64
CA ALA A 118 -3.15 1.21 -20.05
C ALA A 118 -4.25 0.58 -20.90
N THR A 119 -5.51 0.78 -20.50
CA THR A 119 -6.69 0.22 -21.20
C THR A 119 -7.59 1.29 -21.79
N SER A 120 -7.50 2.52 -21.28
CA SER A 120 -8.12 3.71 -21.85
C SER A 120 -7.29 4.93 -21.46
N PRO A 121 -7.55 6.13 -22.03
CA PRO A 121 -6.74 7.32 -21.76
C PRO A 121 -6.60 7.70 -20.28
N LYS A 122 -7.56 7.31 -19.43
CA LYS A 122 -7.54 7.56 -17.98
C LYS A 122 -7.40 6.30 -17.12
N ARG A 123 -7.52 5.11 -17.71
CA ARG A 123 -7.68 3.85 -16.97
C ARG A 123 -6.49 2.93 -17.18
N ILE A 124 -5.90 2.50 -16.08
CA ILE A 124 -4.94 1.40 -16.04
C ILE A 124 -5.59 0.16 -15.40
N ARG A 125 -5.26 -1.01 -15.94
CA ARG A 125 -5.46 -2.30 -15.29
C ARG A 125 -4.23 -2.58 -14.45
N VAL A 126 -4.42 -3.02 -13.21
CA VAL A 126 -3.34 -3.40 -12.29
C VAL A 126 -3.49 -4.87 -11.94
N LYS A 127 -2.41 -5.64 -12.07
CA LYS A 127 -2.37 -7.07 -11.74
C LYS A 127 -1.26 -7.31 -10.73
N PHE A 128 -1.64 -7.58 -9.49
CA PHE A 128 -0.69 -7.87 -8.41
C PHE A 128 0.02 -9.21 -8.65
N THR A 129 1.35 -9.17 -8.62
CA THR A 129 2.21 -10.34 -8.86
C THR A 129 2.68 -10.93 -7.55
N ASP A 130 3.05 -10.08 -6.59
CA ASP A 130 3.65 -10.47 -5.32
C ASP A 130 3.16 -9.56 -4.20
N ALA A 131 2.98 -10.14 -3.02
CA ALA A 131 2.95 -9.42 -1.76
C ALA A 131 4.19 -9.80 -0.95
N GLY A 132 4.62 -8.93 -0.05
CA GLY A 132 5.78 -9.23 0.76
C GLY A 132 5.93 -8.33 1.97
N VAL A 133 6.94 -8.69 2.76
CA VAL A 133 7.36 -7.94 3.94
C VAL A 133 8.85 -7.65 3.78
N VAL A 134 9.22 -6.37 3.88
CA VAL A 134 10.61 -5.93 3.93
C VAL A 134 11.23 -6.44 5.22
N THR A 135 12.45 -6.95 5.15
CA THR A 135 13.11 -7.53 6.32
C THR A 135 13.12 -6.54 7.48
N PRO A 136 12.59 -6.94 8.65
CA PRO A 136 12.39 -6.01 9.75
C PRO A 136 13.71 -5.59 10.35
N SER A 137 13.82 -4.32 10.75
CA SER A 137 14.81 -3.92 11.74
C SER A 137 14.25 -4.17 13.13
N ILE A 138 15.04 -4.83 13.98
CA ILE A 138 14.63 -5.20 15.33
C ILE A 138 15.23 -4.20 16.31
N ASP A 139 14.38 -3.51 17.07
CA ASP A 139 14.83 -2.77 18.24
C ASP A 139 15.09 -3.80 19.36
N THR A 140 16.38 -4.08 19.58
CA THR A 140 16.86 -5.15 20.47
C THR A 140 16.60 -4.90 21.96
N SER A 141 15.92 -3.80 22.31
CA SER A 141 15.69 -3.39 23.69
C SER A 141 14.48 -4.04 24.39
N SER A 142 13.61 -4.81 23.71
CA SER A 142 12.51 -5.52 24.40
C SER A 142 11.98 -6.81 23.75
N VAL A 143 12.85 -7.68 23.25
CA VAL A 143 12.41 -8.94 22.61
C VAL A 143 12.11 -10.03 23.62
N LEU A 144 10.85 -10.44 23.80
CA LEU A 144 10.42 -11.84 23.98
C LEU A 144 8.90 -11.94 23.76
N GLN A 145 8.43 -12.68 22.74
CA GLN A 145 7.43 -13.78 22.90
C GLN A 145 6.73 -14.32 21.63
N TYR A 146 6.84 -13.74 20.42
CA TYR A 146 5.97 -14.20 19.32
C TYR A 146 6.60 -14.16 17.92
N ILE A 147 7.31 -15.23 17.53
CA ILE A 147 7.63 -15.52 16.12
C ILE A 147 7.20 -16.97 15.84
N ASP A 148 5.91 -17.17 15.63
CA ASP A 148 5.39 -18.40 15.05
C ASP A 148 4.34 -18.05 13.99
N LEU A 149 4.57 -18.48 12.75
CA LEU A 149 3.66 -18.28 11.63
C LEU A 149 2.82 -19.53 11.47
N PRO A 150 1.48 -19.43 11.41
CA PRO A 150 0.63 -20.58 11.11
C PRO A 150 0.92 -21.07 9.68
N PRO A 151 0.69 -22.37 9.39
CA PRO A 151 1.01 -23.00 8.09
C PRO A 151 0.27 -22.39 6.91
N THR A 152 -0.88 -21.76 7.17
CA THR A 152 -1.60 -20.94 6.20
C THR A 152 -2.10 -19.67 6.87
N ILE A 153 -2.11 -18.57 6.11
CA ILE A 153 -2.73 -17.31 6.51
C ILE A 153 -3.78 -16.94 5.47
N ASP A 154 -4.96 -16.55 5.95
CA ASP A 154 -5.98 -15.92 5.10
C ASP A 154 -5.67 -14.42 5.01
N VAL A 155 -5.30 -13.97 3.81
CA VAL A 155 -5.14 -12.55 3.50
C VAL A 155 -6.16 -12.21 2.44
N ALA A 156 -7.15 -11.40 2.82
CA ALA A 156 -8.21 -10.93 1.91
C ALA A 156 -8.98 -12.06 1.19
N GLY A 157 -9.15 -13.23 1.81
CA GLY A 157 -9.86 -14.38 1.23
C GLY A 157 -9.01 -15.28 0.36
N GLN A 158 -7.70 -15.02 0.28
CA GLN A 158 -6.73 -15.91 -0.34
C GLN A 158 -6.02 -16.70 0.76
N ILE A 159 -6.06 -18.03 0.66
CA ILE A 159 -5.28 -18.91 1.51
C ILE A 159 -3.85 -18.89 0.97
N ILE A 160 -2.94 -18.25 1.70
CA ILE A 160 -1.53 -18.19 1.38
C ILE A 160 -0.80 -19.28 2.17
N ASP A 161 -0.10 -20.17 1.45
CA ASP A 161 0.83 -21.13 2.03
C ASP A 161 2.07 -20.38 2.54
N THR A 162 2.33 -20.47 3.83
CA THR A 162 3.43 -19.75 4.49
C THR A 162 4.70 -20.57 4.56
N THR A 163 4.76 -21.78 3.98
CA THR A 163 5.91 -22.69 4.11
C THR A 163 7.22 -22.03 3.66
N ALA A 164 7.23 -21.41 2.48
CA ALA A 164 8.42 -20.71 1.97
C ALA A 164 8.83 -19.52 2.88
N ALA A 165 7.86 -18.84 3.47
CA ALA A 165 8.12 -17.77 4.42
C ALA A 165 8.65 -18.28 5.77
N SER A 166 8.12 -19.40 6.25
CA SER A 166 8.55 -20.10 7.46
C SER A 166 10.00 -20.59 7.33
N GLU A 167 10.35 -21.22 6.20
CA GLU A 167 11.72 -21.65 5.91
C GLU A 167 12.70 -20.47 5.86
N ALA A 168 12.31 -19.35 5.24
CA ALA A 168 13.14 -18.15 5.19
C ALA A 168 13.41 -17.56 6.59
N LEU A 169 12.52 -17.77 7.57
CA LEU A 169 12.63 -17.21 8.93
C LEU A 169 13.31 -18.16 9.93
N GLU A 170 13.75 -19.35 9.50
CA GLU A 170 14.43 -20.33 10.34
C GLU A 170 15.69 -19.79 11.06
N PRO A 171 16.54 -18.92 10.45
CA PRO A 171 17.67 -18.31 11.15
C PRO A 171 17.24 -17.46 12.35
N LEU A 172 16.13 -16.74 12.23
CA LEU A 172 15.57 -15.92 13.31
C LEU A 172 15.05 -16.77 14.46
N ARG A 173 14.38 -17.89 14.15
CA ARG A 173 13.89 -18.85 15.15
C ARG A 173 15.01 -19.38 16.02
N LYS A 174 16.06 -19.91 15.38
CA LYS A 174 17.25 -20.42 16.09
C LYS A 174 17.95 -19.35 16.91
N ALA A 175 17.96 -18.11 16.43
CA ALA A 175 18.55 -16.99 17.14
C ALA A 175 17.71 -16.51 18.34
N ALA A 176 16.37 -16.62 18.26
CA ALA A 176 15.47 -16.29 19.36
C ALA A 176 15.51 -17.32 20.50
N GLU A 177 15.86 -18.57 20.21
CA GLU A 177 16.14 -19.61 21.21
C GLU A 177 17.49 -19.36 21.94
N GLY A 178 18.40 -18.58 21.34
CA GLY A 178 19.67 -18.15 21.93
C GLY A 178 19.61 -16.77 22.59
N ALA A 179 20.64 -16.41 23.37
CA ALA A 179 20.75 -15.07 23.94
C ALA A 179 20.81 -13.98 22.83
N LEU A 180 20.10 -12.88 23.06
CA LEU A 180 19.75 -11.74 22.17
C LEU A 180 20.77 -11.26 21.12
N GLY A 181 22.07 -11.51 21.31
CA GLY A 181 23.11 -11.16 20.34
C GLY A 181 22.98 -11.91 19.00
N GLY A 182 22.39 -13.10 19.00
CA GLY A 182 22.18 -13.88 17.77
C GLY A 182 21.11 -13.30 16.84
N LEU A 183 20.11 -12.59 17.39
CA LEU A 183 18.93 -12.16 16.63
C LEU A 183 19.29 -11.06 15.61
N ALA A 184 20.10 -10.09 16.02
CA ALA A 184 20.57 -9.03 15.14
C ALA A 184 21.45 -9.55 14.00
N GLU A 185 22.26 -10.58 14.24
CA GLU A 185 23.04 -11.23 13.19
C GLU A 185 22.16 -12.09 12.27
N ALA A 186 21.15 -12.78 12.81
CA ALA A 186 20.22 -13.57 12.01
C ALA A 186 19.40 -12.69 11.04
N VAL A 187 18.94 -11.51 11.46
CA VAL A 187 18.27 -10.55 10.56
C VAL A 187 19.14 -10.20 9.35
N LYS A 188 20.46 -10.03 9.55
CA LYS A 188 21.39 -9.69 8.46
C LYS A 188 21.53 -10.80 7.43
N THR A 189 21.17 -12.04 7.76
CA THR A 189 21.23 -13.18 6.84
C THR A 189 19.98 -13.32 5.98
N LEU A 190 18.91 -12.58 6.28
CA LEU A 190 17.66 -12.60 5.52
C LEU A 190 17.80 -11.83 4.20
N PRO A 191 17.03 -12.21 3.15
CA PRO A 191 16.91 -11.38 1.95
C PRO A 191 16.36 -9.99 2.31
N PRO A 192 16.56 -8.94 1.49
CA PRO A 192 16.07 -7.59 1.80
C PRO A 192 14.54 -7.51 1.91
N ALA A 193 13.81 -8.38 1.22
CA ALA A 193 12.37 -8.56 1.37
C ALA A 193 12.00 -10.01 1.13
N LEU A 194 11.00 -10.48 1.87
CA LEU A 194 10.36 -11.77 1.68
C LEU A 194 9.10 -11.56 0.86
N LYS A 195 9.07 -12.07 -0.37
CA LYS A 195 7.94 -11.96 -1.30
C LYS A 195 7.28 -13.32 -1.48
N VAL A 196 5.96 -13.31 -1.58
CA VAL A 196 5.12 -14.46 -1.88
C VAL A 196 4.27 -14.11 -3.10
N PRO A 197 4.22 -14.97 -4.12
CA PRO A 197 3.41 -14.74 -5.30
C PRO A 197 1.92 -14.72 -4.93
N LEU A 198 1.14 -13.85 -5.57
CA LEU A 198 -0.30 -13.73 -5.37
C LEU A 198 -1.06 -14.48 -6.49
N PRO A 199 -1.58 -15.69 -6.23
CA PRO A 199 -2.35 -16.44 -7.21
C PRO A 199 -3.72 -15.77 -7.42
N GLY A 200 -3.83 -14.93 -8.45
CA GLY A 200 -5.11 -14.35 -8.85
C GLY A 200 -5.10 -12.84 -9.10
N GLY A 201 -3.97 -12.14 -8.99
CA GLY A 201 -3.83 -10.78 -9.54
C GLY A 201 -4.54 -9.64 -8.80
N GLY A 202 -5.37 -9.92 -7.79
CA GLY A 202 -6.09 -8.93 -6.99
C GLY A 202 -5.73 -8.96 -5.50
N LEU A 203 -5.91 -7.83 -4.81
CA LEU A 203 -5.80 -7.69 -3.34
C LEU A 203 -7.18 -7.50 -2.65
N GLY A 204 -8.26 -7.73 -3.39
CA GLY A 204 -9.63 -7.39 -2.99
C GLY A 204 -10.31 -8.40 -2.06
N ALA A 205 -11.31 -7.91 -1.30
CA ALA A 205 -12.11 -8.67 -0.35
C ALA A 205 -12.61 -10.04 -0.86
N ALA A 206 -12.44 -11.05 0.01
CA ALA A 206 -12.92 -12.42 -0.13
C ALA A 206 -14.24 -12.56 -0.90
N GLY A 207 -14.24 -13.37 -1.97
CA GLY A 207 -15.45 -13.87 -2.61
C GLY A 207 -15.71 -13.44 -4.05
N ALA A 208 -14.85 -12.62 -4.66
CA ALA A 208 -14.87 -12.44 -6.11
C ALA A 208 -13.98 -13.49 -6.77
N GLU A 209 -14.48 -14.73 -6.93
CA GLU A 209 -13.88 -15.68 -7.86
C GLU A 209 -13.71 -14.99 -9.23
N GLY A 210 -12.47 -14.79 -9.68
CA GLY A 210 -12.16 -14.31 -11.04
C GLY A 210 -11.77 -12.84 -11.20
N ALA A 211 -11.52 -12.06 -10.13
CA ALA A 211 -10.98 -10.71 -10.29
C ALA A 211 -9.45 -10.73 -10.53
N GLU A 212 -9.03 -11.15 -11.74
CA GLU A 212 -7.62 -11.25 -12.15
C GLU A 212 -6.85 -9.91 -12.16
N SER A 213 -7.55 -8.79 -11.93
CA SER A 213 -6.99 -7.44 -11.95
C SER A 213 -7.89 -6.42 -11.26
N THR A 214 -7.30 -5.37 -10.70
CA THR A 214 -7.96 -4.19 -10.15
C THR A 214 -7.88 -3.04 -11.15
N TRP A 215 -8.89 -2.19 -11.20
CA TRP A 215 -8.88 -1.01 -12.06
C TRP A 215 -8.51 0.25 -11.29
N LEU A 216 -7.69 1.10 -11.91
CA LEU A 216 -7.38 2.43 -11.38
C LEU A 216 -7.57 3.48 -12.47
N LEU A 217 -8.31 4.53 -12.17
CA LEU A 217 -8.52 5.68 -13.03
C LEU A 217 -7.77 6.87 -12.47
N THR A 218 -6.77 7.39 -13.17
CA THR A 218 -6.17 8.68 -12.83
C THR A 218 -7.07 9.78 -13.42
N THR A 219 -7.73 10.53 -12.55
CA THR A 219 -8.74 11.54 -12.94
C THR A 219 -8.21 12.96 -12.88
N TYR A 220 -7.14 13.18 -12.12
CA TYR A 220 -6.34 14.40 -12.08
C TYR A 220 -4.87 14.05 -11.96
N LEU A 221 -4.01 14.73 -12.72
CA LEU A 221 -2.57 14.58 -12.63
C LEU A 221 -1.86 15.88 -13.02
N ASP A 222 -1.01 16.37 -12.14
CA ASP A 222 0.01 17.37 -12.44
C ASP A 222 1.34 17.03 -11.75
N GLU A 223 2.23 18.01 -11.60
CA GLU A 223 3.61 17.82 -11.13
C GLU A 223 3.71 17.21 -9.72
N ASP A 224 2.79 17.54 -8.81
CA ASP A 224 2.88 17.17 -7.39
C ASP A 224 1.55 16.67 -6.81
N THR A 225 0.50 16.54 -7.62
CA THR A 225 -0.80 16.05 -7.16
C THR A 225 -1.41 15.07 -8.16
N ARG A 226 -1.86 13.94 -7.61
CA ARG A 226 -2.54 12.90 -8.35
C ARG A 226 -3.82 12.51 -7.61
N VAL A 227 -4.93 12.52 -8.35
CA VAL A 227 -6.18 11.92 -7.88
C VAL A 227 -6.45 10.68 -8.71
N ALA A 228 -6.62 9.56 -8.01
CA ALA A 228 -6.98 8.30 -8.59
C ALA A 228 -8.28 7.75 -8.00
N ARG A 229 -9.04 7.01 -8.81
CA ARG A 229 -10.25 6.30 -8.42
C ARG A 229 -10.12 4.82 -8.68
N GLY A 230 -10.31 4.00 -7.66
CA GLY A 230 -10.25 2.55 -7.75
C GLY A 230 -11.62 1.90 -7.90
N ASP A 231 -11.63 0.58 -7.82
CA ASP A 231 -12.86 -0.21 -7.78
C ASP A 231 -13.77 0.22 -6.60
N GLY A 232 -15.08 0.05 -6.78
CA GLY A 232 -16.09 0.46 -5.81
C GLY A 232 -16.20 1.99 -5.61
N GLY A 233 -15.56 2.80 -6.46
CA GLY A 233 -15.56 4.26 -6.33
C GLY A 233 -14.65 4.79 -5.23
N SER A 234 -13.70 3.97 -4.78
CA SER A 234 -12.65 4.40 -3.85
C SER A 234 -11.84 5.56 -4.45
N VAL A 235 -11.37 6.45 -3.60
CA VAL A 235 -10.61 7.65 -3.98
C VAL A 235 -9.25 7.60 -3.30
N PHE A 236 -8.22 8.03 -4.03
CA PHE A 236 -6.86 8.21 -3.54
C PHE A 236 -6.40 9.60 -3.95
N VAL A 237 -6.02 10.43 -2.98
CA VAL A 237 -5.36 11.72 -3.20
C VAL A 237 -3.91 11.56 -2.78
N MET A 238 -3.01 11.86 -3.69
CA MET A 238 -1.56 11.69 -3.57
C MET A 238 -0.83 12.93 -4.06
#